data_AF-A0A3N5W6L8-F1
#
_entry.id   AF-A0A3N5W6L8-F1
#
_cell.length_a   1.000
_cell.length_b   1.000
_cell.length_c   1.000
_cell.angle_alpha   90.00
_cell.angle_beta   90.00
_cell.angle_gamma   90.00
#
_symmetry.space_group_name_H-M   'P 1'
#
loop_
_entity.id
_entity.type
_entity.pdbx_description
1 polymer ?
#
loop_
_entity_poly.entity_id
_entity_poly.type
_entity_poly.pdbx_seq_one_letter_code
_entity_poly.pdbx_strand_id
1 'polypeptide(L)'
;MIAIARMPAWFLEAEREQWLPAPELERRQWGRFRRVLEHAYERSAFYRRRFGEAGIRPDDIRGPSDLARIPVLARADLVRAEGIVARGFDASRMHASLSSGSTGESVRTCFDDDAWLLGKYVLKLRARRACGLSIRDRIVVFQSYPPADILLRRRLLRQISLRIDDDLEAAAAAVRCFRATVLYGPP
;
A
#
# COMPACT_ATOMS: atom_id res chain seq x y z
N MET A 1 6.08 17.28 -1.61
CA MET A 1 7.49 17.49 -1.15
C MET A 1 7.69 17.12 0.31
N ILE A 2 6.80 17.51 1.23
CA ILE A 2 6.90 17.16 2.67
C ILE A 2 6.87 15.64 2.93
N ALA A 3 6.05 14.88 2.22
CA ALA A 3 5.88 13.44 2.45
C ALA A 3 7.15 12.61 2.23
N ILE A 4 7.99 12.95 1.24
CA ILE A 4 9.25 12.24 0.96
C ILE A 4 10.23 12.36 2.14
N ALA A 5 10.26 13.52 2.81
CA ALA A 5 11.15 13.76 3.94
C ALA A 5 10.85 12.85 5.15
N ARG A 6 9.64 12.29 5.24
CA ARG A 6 9.21 11.38 6.32
C ARG A 6 9.56 9.92 6.05
N MET A 7 9.88 9.55 4.80
CA MET A 7 10.17 8.17 4.42
C MET A 7 11.28 7.51 5.25
N PRO A 8 12.41 8.18 5.57
CA PRO A 8 13.45 7.57 6.41
C PRO A 8 12.94 7.20 7.81
N ALA A 9 12.13 8.08 8.43
CA ALA A 9 11.56 7.82 9.75
C ALA A 9 10.58 6.64 9.71
N TRP A 10 9.68 6.60 8.71
CA TRP A 10 8.78 5.45 8.52
C TRP A 10 9.54 4.15 8.27
N PHE A 11 10.62 4.21 7.52
CA PHE A 11 11.45 3.04 7.24
C PHE A 11 12.14 2.52 8.51
N LEU A 12 12.75 3.39 9.30
CA LEU A 12 13.36 3.00 10.59
C LEU A 12 12.32 2.44 11.57
N GLU A 13 11.13 3.03 11.62
CA GLU A 13 10.02 2.49 12.41
C GLU A 13 9.63 1.09 11.94
N ALA A 14 9.42 0.90 10.63
CA ALA A 14 9.08 -0.40 10.04
C ALA A 14 10.17 -1.46 10.23
N GLU A 15 11.45 -1.09 10.18
CA GLU A 15 12.58 -2.00 10.47
C GLU A 15 12.57 -2.43 11.93
N ARG A 16 12.37 -1.49 12.87
CA ARG A 16 12.36 -1.78 14.31
C ARG A 16 11.16 -2.64 14.71
N GLU A 17 9.97 -2.35 14.16
CA GLU A 17 8.72 -3.00 14.57
C GLU A 17 8.67 -4.50 14.30
N GLN A 18 9.48 -5.01 13.38
CA GLN A 18 9.61 -6.44 13.08
C GLN A 18 10.17 -7.27 14.24
N TRP A 19 10.89 -6.61 15.16
CA TRP A 19 11.62 -7.25 16.25
C TRP A 19 11.02 -6.94 17.62
N LEU A 20 9.86 -6.29 17.66
CA LEU A 20 9.20 -5.98 18.91
C LEU A 20 8.62 -7.25 19.55
N PRO A 21 8.67 -7.38 20.89
CA PRO A 21 7.96 -8.43 21.60
C PRO A 21 6.47 -8.41 21.28
N ALA A 22 5.84 -9.59 21.22
CA ALA A 22 4.43 -9.72 20.85
C ALA A 22 3.49 -8.78 21.63
N PRO A 23 3.61 -8.62 22.97
CA PRO A 23 2.73 -7.71 23.71
C PRO A 23 2.85 -6.24 23.32
N GLU A 24 4.04 -5.79 22.91
CA GLU A 24 4.24 -4.41 22.43
C GLU A 24 3.67 -4.24 21.02
N LEU A 25 3.83 -5.26 20.16
CA LEU A 25 3.25 -5.26 18.82
C LEU A 25 1.72 -5.21 18.88
N GLU A 26 1.10 -6.02 19.73
CA GLU A 26 -0.36 -6.06 19.93
C GLU A 26 -0.90 -4.70 20.40
N ARG A 27 -0.26 -4.07 21.39
CA ARG A 27 -0.65 -2.72 21.86
C ARG A 27 -0.60 -1.69 20.73
N ARG A 28 0.46 -1.72 19.91
CA ARG A 28 0.61 -0.79 18.77
C ARG A 28 -0.43 -1.04 17.68
N GLN A 29 -0.65 -2.31 17.34
CA GLN A 29 -1.66 -2.71 16.36
C GLN A 29 -3.05 -2.27 16.82
N TRP A 30 -3.39 -2.49 18.08
CA TRP A 30 -4.65 -2.06 18.66
C TRP A 30 -4.84 -0.53 18.59
N GLY A 31 -3.81 0.24 18.98
CA GLY A 31 -3.86 1.71 18.91
C GLY A 31 -3.94 2.25 17.48
N ARG A 32 -3.36 1.57 16.48
CA ARG A 32 -3.53 1.92 15.06
C ARG A 32 -4.92 1.53 14.55
N PHE A 33 -5.40 0.36 14.92
CA PHE A 33 -6.71 -0.16 14.54
C PHE A 33 -7.85 0.75 15.04
N ARG A 34 -7.82 1.15 16.32
CA ARG A 34 -8.80 2.11 16.88
C ARG A 34 -8.86 3.41 16.10
N ARG A 35 -7.70 4.00 15.77
CA ARG A 35 -7.63 5.23 14.95
C ARG A 35 -8.24 5.05 13.57
N VAL A 36 -8.06 3.87 12.95
CA VAL A 36 -8.68 3.55 11.66
C VAL A 36 -10.20 3.45 11.79
N LEU A 37 -10.71 2.78 12.84
CA LEU A 37 -12.15 2.69 13.10
C LEU A 37 -12.80 4.05 13.33
N GLU A 38 -12.20 4.86 14.20
CA GLU A 38 -12.65 6.22 14.52
C GLU A 38 -12.63 7.09 13.26
N HIS A 39 -11.52 7.09 12.51
CA HIS A 39 -11.41 7.81 11.25
C HIS A 39 -12.47 7.38 10.22
N ALA A 40 -12.67 6.07 10.04
CA ALA A 40 -13.66 5.54 9.12
C ALA A 40 -15.08 6.02 9.50
N TYR A 41 -15.47 5.85 10.76
CA TYR A 41 -16.78 6.26 11.26
C TYR A 41 -17.00 7.79 11.15
N GLU A 42 -16.00 8.58 11.53
CA GLU A 42 -16.12 10.03 11.61
C GLU A 42 -15.93 10.75 10.28
N ARG A 43 -15.18 10.17 9.34
CA ARG A 43 -14.80 10.87 8.10
C ARG A 43 -15.39 10.23 6.85
N SER A 44 -15.83 8.99 6.86
CA SER A 44 -16.43 8.34 5.69
C SER A 44 -17.94 8.18 5.87
N ALA A 45 -18.73 8.69 4.91
CA ALA A 45 -20.18 8.53 4.95
C ALA A 45 -20.56 7.05 4.75
N PHE A 46 -19.79 6.33 3.93
CA PHE A 46 -19.96 4.89 3.70
C PHE A 46 -19.84 4.09 5.01
N TYR A 47 -18.74 4.25 5.74
CA TYR A 47 -18.53 3.48 6.98
C TYR A 47 -19.48 3.90 8.10
N ARG A 48 -19.87 5.17 8.17
CA ARG A 48 -20.88 5.62 9.13
C ARG A 48 -22.23 4.93 8.91
N ARG A 49 -22.69 4.82 7.65
CA ARG A 49 -23.92 4.10 7.32
C ARG A 49 -23.79 2.61 7.66
N ARG A 50 -22.71 1.97 7.21
CA ARG A 50 -22.46 0.53 7.46
C ARG A 50 -22.44 0.19 8.95
N PHE A 51 -21.82 1.04 9.77
CA PHE A 51 -21.77 0.84 11.23
C PHE A 51 -23.15 1.07 11.86
N GLY A 52 -23.90 2.07 11.38
CA GLY A 52 -25.27 2.33 11.79
C GLY A 52 -26.22 1.17 11.48
N GLU A 53 -26.14 0.61 10.27
CA GLU A 53 -26.92 -0.56 9.83
C GLU A 53 -26.63 -1.81 10.68
N ALA A 54 -25.38 -1.97 11.13
CA ALA A 54 -24.98 -3.04 12.03
C ALA A 54 -25.21 -2.73 13.51
N GLY A 55 -25.70 -1.54 13.85
CA GLY A 55 -25.95 -1.11 15.24
C GLY A 55 -24.68 -1.03 16.10
N ILE A 56 -23.52 -0.73 15.50
CA ILE A 56 -22.25 -0.63 16.22
C ILE A 56 -21.64 0.77 16.14
N ARG A 57 -20.85 1.12 17.15
CA ARG A 57 -19.98 2.30 17.22
C ARG A 57 -18.53 1.86 17.46
N PRO A 58 -17.53 2.69 17.14
CA PRO A 58 -16.13 2.36 17.41
C PRO A 58 -15.85 1.94 18.87
N ASP A 59 -16.53 2.55 19.85
CA ASP A 59 -16.35 2.24 21.28
C ASP A 59 -16.93 0.88 21.72
N ASP A 60 -17.74 0.25 20.86
CA ASP A 60 -18.24 -1.12 21.08
C ASP A 60 -17.17 -2.18 20.77
N ILE A 61 -16.07 -1.79 20.12
CA ILE A 61 -14.96 -2.66 19.74
C ILE A 61 -13.82 -2.48 20.75
N ARG A 62 -13.79 -3.34 21.78
CA ARG A 62 -12.87 -3.22 22.94
C ARG A 62 -11.74 -4.24 22.91
N GLY A 63 -11.86 -5.28 22.09
CA GLY A 63 -10.78 -6.22 21.85
C GLY A 63 -10.97 -7.08 20.60
N PRO A 64 -10.05 -8.03 20.36
CA PRO A 64 -10.11 -8.95 19.22
C PRO A 64 -11.42 -9.75 19.10
N SER A 65 -12.06 -10.09 20.23
CA SER A 65 -13.34 -10.80 20.25
C SER A 65 -14.49 -10.02 19.62
N ASP A 66 -14.41 -8.68 19.63
CA ASP A 66 -15.47 -7.82 19.09
C ASP A 66 -15.34 -7.62 17.58
N LEU A 67 -14.24 -8.05 16.96
CA LEU A 67 -14.00 -7.86 15.52
C LEU A 67 -15.06 -8.52 14.64
N ALA A 68 -15.65 -9.63 15.11
CA ALA A 68 -16.74 -10.32 14.43
C ALA A 68 -18.01 -9.46 14.30
N ARG A 69 -18.15 -8.39 15.10
CA ARG A 69 -19.26 -7.44 15.02
C ARG A 69 -19.11 -6.47 13.85
N ILE A 70 -17.89 -6.30 13.31
CA ILE A 70 -17.62 -5.40 12.19
C ILE A 70 -18.09 -6.08 10.89
N PRO A 71 -19.01 -5.47 10.12
CA PRO A 71 -19.51 -6.11 8.91
C PRO A 71 -18.41 -6.26 7.86
N VAL A 72 -18.21 -7.50 7.40
CA VAL A 72 -17.23 -7.85 6.36
C VAL A 72 -17.46 -7.02 5.11
N LEU A 73 -16.44 -6.30 4.64
CA LEU A 73 -16.52 -5.49 3.42
C LEU A 73 -16.30 -6.34 2.18
N ALA A 74 -17.35 -6.55 1.39
CA ALA A 74 -17.26 -7.34 0.16
C ALA A 74 -16.79 -6.48 -1.03
N ARG A 75 -16.26 -7.14 -2.06
CA ARG A 75 -15.85 -6.47 -3.30
C ARG A 75 -17.01 -5.71 -3.97
N ALA A 76 -18.20 -6.31 -3.98
CA ALA A 76 -19.40 -5.69 -4.56
C ALA A 76 -19.77 -4.37 -3.85
N ASP A 77 -19.56 -4.31 -2.54
CA ASP A 77 -19.78 -3.08 -1.76
C ASP A 77 -18.84 -1.97 -2.24
N LEU A 78 -17.58 -2.31 -2.54
CA LEU A 78 -16.56 -1.36 -2.99
C LEU A 78 -16.82 -0.82 -4.40
N VAL A 79 -17.31 -1.66 -5.32
CA VAL A 79 -17.66 -1.22 -6.68
C VAL A 79 -18.76 -0.16 -6.65
N ARG A 80 -19.71 -0.29 -5.72
CA ARG A 80 -20.87 0.60 -5.57
C ARG A 80 -20.70 1.63 -4.42
N ALA A 81 -19.48 1.79 -3.91
CA ALA A 81 -19.26 2.56 -2.70
C ALA A 81 -19.34 4.07 -2.95
N GLU A 82 -20.39 4.69 -2.44
CA GLU A 82 -20.53 6.15 -2.42
C GLU A 82 -20.10 6.74 -1.07
N GLY A 83 -19.28 7.80 -1.12
CA GLY A 83 -18.80 8.49 0.07
C GLY A 83 -17.81 7.68 0.92
N ILE A 84 -17.09 6.73 0.30
CA ILE A 84 -16.06 5.93 0.96
C ILE A 84 -14.80 6.75 1.28
N VAL A 85 -14.43 7.67 0.40
CA VAL A 85 -13.30 8.58 0.62
C VAL A 85 -13.62 9.51 1.79
N ALA A 86 -12.67 9.62 2.72
CA ALA A 86 -12.81 10.43 3.91
C ALA A 86 -13.00 11.92 3.57
N ARG A 87 -13.89 12.60 4.29
CA ARG A 87 -14.09 14.05 4.19
C ARG A 87 -12.76 14.78 4.34
N GLY A 88 -12.60 15.88 3.62
CA GLY A 88 -11.36 16.67 3.59
C GLY A 88 -10.30 16.14 2.62
N PHE A 89 -10.55 15.00 1.96
CA PHE A 89 -9.75 14.52 0.85
C PHE A 89 -10.50 14.67 -0.47
N ASP A 90 -9.75 14.98 -1.52
CA ASP A 90 -10.25 15.06 -2.89
C ASP A 90 -9.69 13.88 -3.68
N ALA A 91 -10.55 12.92 -4.01
CA ALA A 91 -10.19 11.71 -4.72
C ALA A 91 -9.62 11.95 -6.13
N SER A 92 -9.86 13.13 -6.72
CA SER A 92 -9.28 13.51 -8.03
C SER A 92 -7.81 13.91 -7.93
N ARG A 93 -7.36 14.32 -6.73
CA ARG A 93 -5.99 14.73 -6.44
C ARG A 93 -5.16 13.64 -5.78
N MET A 94 -5.79 12.52 -5.41
CA MET A 94 -5.15 11.36 -4.80
C MET A 94 -4.61 10.39 -5.85
N HIS A 95 -3.61 9.61 -5.46
CA HIS A 95 -3.15 8.48 -6.25
C HIS A 95 -4.25 7.42 -6.34
N ALA A 96 -4.53 6.92 -7.54
CA ALA A 96 -5.52 5.88 -7.74
C ALA A 96 -4.86 4.57 -8.17
N SER A 97 -5.38 3.45 -7.67
CA SER A 97 -5.06 2.11 -8.16
C SER A 97 -6.36 1.37 -8.50
N LEU A 98 -6.40 0.78 -9.68
CA LEU A 98 -7.50 -0.08 -10.12
C LEU A 98 -7.10 -1.53 -9.87
N SER A 99 -8.01 -2.32 -9.29
CA SER A 99 -7.83 -3.77 -9.23
C SER A 99 -7.88 -4.35 -10.64
N SER A 100 -6.98 -5.28 -10.99
CA SER A 100 -7.10 -6.10 -12.19
C SER A 100 -8.39 -6.93 -12.10
N GLY A 101 -9.44 -6.50 -12.81
CA GLY A 101 -10.75 -7.15 -12.77
C GLY A 101 -10.80 -8.34 -13.70
N SER A 102 -10.56 -9.55 -13.20
CA SER A 102 -10.90 -10.79 -13.93
C SER A 102 -12.42 -10.95 -14.12
N THR A 103 -13.22 -10.22 -13.33
CA THR A 103 -14.69 -10.27 -13.29
C THR A 103 -15.37 -9.07 -13.96
N GLY A 104 -14.66 -8.28 -14.78
CA GLY A 104 -15.23 -7.17 -15.58
C GLY A 104 -15.36 -5.81 -14.87
N GLU A 105 -15.79 -5.76 -13.61
CA GLU A 105 -15.87 -4.49 -12.85
C GLU A 105 -14.61 -4.26 -12.03
N SER A 106 -13.92 -3.12 -12.15
CA SER A 106 -12.71 -2.83 -11.38
C SER A 106 -13.01 -2.00 -10.13
N VAL A 107 -12.35 -2.32 -9.00
CA VAL A 107 -12.42 -1.49 -7.79
C VAL A 107 -11.36 -0.41 -7.86
N ARG A 108 -11.79 0.85 -7.74
CA ARG A 108 -10.88 2.00 -7.59
C ARG A 108 -10.56 2.22 -6.12
N THR A 109 -9.27 2.20 -5.81
CA THR A 109 -8.74 2.56 -4.48
C THR A 109 -7.96 3.87 -4.59
N CYS A 110 -8.05 4.71 -3.56
CA CYS A 110 -7.41 6.03 -3.53
C CYS A 110 -6.40 6.09 -2.36
N PHE A 111 -5.27 6.74 -2.58
CA PHE A 111 -4.19 6.92 -1.61
C PHE A 111 -3.75 8.38 -1.61
N ASP A 112 -3.63 8.99 -0.44
CA ASP A 112 -2.92 10.27 -0.33
C ASP A 112 -1.40 10.05 -0.55
N ASP A 113 -0.65 11.15 -0.61
CA ASP A 113 0.80 11.11 -0.85
C ASP A 113 1.53 10.24 0.19
N ASP A 114 1.15 10.34 1.46
CA ASP A 114 1.78 9.62 2.57
C ASP A 114 1.53 8.11 2.45
N ALA A 115 0.28 7.71 2.27
CA ALA A 115 -0.13 6.32 2.10
C ALA A 115 0.48 5.70 0.83
N TRP A 116 0.52 6.47 -0.27
CA TRP A 116 1.17 6.02 -1.49
C TRP A 116 2.66 5.78 -1.29
N LEU A 117 3.38 6.73 -0.67
CA LEU A 117 4.82 6.58 -0.44
C LEU A 117 5.14 5.44 0.54
N LEU A 118 4.39 5.35 1.65
CA LEU A 118 4.54 4.30 2.65
C LEU A 118 4.36 2.91 1.99
N GLY A 119 3.26 2.71 1.28
CA GLY A 119 2.92 1.43 0.66
C GLY A 119 3.80 1.07 -0.53
N LYS A 120 4.04 2.02 -1.46
CA LYS A 120 4.79 1.73 -2.69
C LYS A 120 6.28 1.60 -2.47
N TYR A 121 6.85 2.31 -1.49
CA TYR A 121 8.30 2.36 -1.33
C TYR A 121 8.78 1.83 0.01
N VAL A 122 8.30 2.38 1.13
CA VAL A 122 8.86 2.06 2.45
C VAL A 122 8.64 0.59 2.80
N LEU A 123 7.38 0.12 2.71
CA LEU A 123 7.06 -1.27 3.03
C LEU A 123 7.68 -2.26 2.03
N LYS A 124 7.80 -1.88 0.75
CA LYS A 124 8.49 -2.71 -0.26
C LYS A 124 9.98 -2.79 0.00
N LEU A 125 10.63 -1.69 0.37
CA LEU A 125 12.05 -1.68 0.70
C LEU A 125 12.33 -2.56 1.92
N ARG A 126 11.48 -2.47 2.96
CA ARG A 126 11.52 -3.35 4.13
C ARG A 126 11.40 -4.82 3.74
N ALA A 127 10.40 -5.17 2.93
CA ALA A 127 10.21 -6.54 2.45
C ALA A 127 11.41 -7.05 1.62
N ARG A 128 11.93 -6.22 0.71
CA ARG A 128 13.12 -6.51 -0.08
C ARG A 128 14.35 -6.78 0.79
N ARG A 129 14.54 -5.99 1.86
CA ARG A 129 15.63 -6.21 2.82
C ARG A 129 15.51 -7.51 3.59
N ALA A 130 14.29 -7.90 3.96
CA ALA A 130 14.06 -9.21 4.56
C ALA A 130 14.44 -10.37 3.62
N CYS A 131 14.42 -10.15 2.30
CA CYS A 131 14.92 -11.07 1.28
C CYS A 131 16.41 -10.91 0.95
N GLY A 132 17.18 -10.15 1.74
CA GLY A 132 18.62 -9.96 1.55
C GLY A 132 19.02 -8.84 0.58
N LEU A 133 18.07 -8.12 -0.01
CA LEU A 133 18.39 -6.99 -0.90
C LEU A 133 18.89 -5.79 -0.08
N SER A 134 19.89 -5.11 -0.60
CA SER A 134 20.47 -3.89 -0.07
C SER A 134 20.08 -2.67 -0.91
N ILE A 135 20.27 -1.49 -0.35
CA ILE A 135 20.13 -0.22 -1.09
C ILE A 135 21.18 -0.05 -2.21
N ARG A 136 22.23 -0.89 -2.22
CA ARG A 136 23.28 -0.86 -3.25
C ARG A 136 22.91 -1.67 -4.48
N ASP A 137 21.92 -2.56 -4.35
CA ASP A 137 21.50 -3.43 -5.44
C ASP A 137 20.94 -2.64 -6.62
N ARG A 138 21.26 -3.14 -7.81
CA ARG A 138 20.73 -2.64 -9.09
C ARG A 138 19.63 -3.58 -9.51
N ILE A 139 18.40 -3.16 -9.26
CA ILE A 139 17.22 -4.00 -9.39
C ILE A 139 16.58 -3.79 -10.77
N VAL A 140 16.38 -4.87 -11.52
CA VAL A 140 15.51 -4.86 -12.70
C VAL A 140 14.17 -5.44 -12.28
N VAL A 141 13.10 -4.67 -12.48
CA VAL A 141 11.73 -5.11 -12.19
C VAL A 141 11.00 -5.49 -13.47
N PHE A 142 10.59 -6.74 -13.59
CA PHE A 142 9.70 -7.22 -14.64
C PHE A 142 8.24 -7.06 -14.23
N GLN A 143 7.43 -6.44 -15.08
CA GLN A 143 6.03 -6.12 -14.78
C GLN A 143 5.19 -5.99 -16.06
N SER A 144 3.87 -6.18 -15.97
CA SER A 144 2.97 -6.10 -17.13
C SER A 144 2.57 -4.67 -17.54
N TYR A 145 2.92 -3.67 -16.73
CA TYR A 145 2.53 -2.28 -16.95
C TYR A 145 3.75 -1.35 -16.93
N PRO A 146 3.74 -0.24 -17.68
CA PRO A 146 4.84 0.71 -17.64
C PRO A 146 5.00 1.33 -16.24
N PRO A 147 6.23 1.64 -15.80
CA PRO A 147 6.46 2.25 -14.50
C PRO A 147 5.81 3.64 -14.43
N ALA A 148 4.79 3.78 -13.60
CA ALA A 148 4.11 5.06 -13.36
C ALA A 148 4.80 5.94 -12.28
N ASP A 149 5.90 5.47 -11.69
CA ASP A 149 6.33 5.92 -10.37
C ASP A 149 7.32 7.11 -10.36
N ILE A 150 7.06 8.09 -9.50
CA ILE A 150 7.75 9.38 -9.50
C ILE A 150 9.22 9.31 -9.05
N LEU A 151 9.56 8.42 -8.11
CA LEU A 151 10.96 8.26 -7.65
C LEU A 151 11.81 7.53 -8.69
N LEU A 152 11.21 6.63 -9.48
CA LEU A 152 11.88 6.01 -10.63
C LEU A 152 12.16 7.03 -11.72
N ARG A 153 11.16 7.87 -12.05
CA ARG A 153 11.32 8.96 -13.03
C ARG A 153 12.41 9.96 -12.62
N ARG A 154 12.57 10.20 -11.32
CA ARG A 154 13.63 11.07 -10.75
C ARG A 154 14.97 10.38 -10.54
N ARG A 155 15.12 9.10 -10.92
CA ARG A 155 16.35 8.29 -10.74
C ARG A 155 16.88 8.27 -9.30
N LEU A 156 15.98 8.41 -8.32
CA LEU A 156 16.35 8.36 -6.90
C LEU A 156 16.56 6.92 -6.40
N LEU A 157 16.23 5.93 -7.22
CA LEU A 157 16.40 4.50 -6.94
C LEU A 157 17.33 3.88 -7.99
N ARG A 158 18.14 2.91 -7.57
CA ARG A 158 18.95 2.06 -8.45
C ARG A 158 18.09 0.95 -9.06
N GLN A 159 17.04 1.35 -9.76
CA GLN A 159 16.04 0.43 -10.31
C GLN A 159 15.63 0.85 -11.72
N ILE A 160 15.50 -0.13 -12.62
CA ILE A 160 14.78 0.02 -13.89
C ILE A 160 13.60 -0.95 -13.93
N SER A 161 12.64 -0.68 -14.80
CA SER A 161 11.51 -1.57 -15.04
C SER A 161 11.48 -1.96 -16.51
N LEU A 162 11.33 -3.25 -16.76
CA LEU A 162 11.13 -3.84 -18.08
C LEU A 162 9.74 -4.48 -18.12
N ARG A 163 9.12 -4.53 -19.30
CA ARG A 163 7.86 -5.24 -19.44
C ARG A 163 8.13 -6.73 -19.63
N ILE A 164 7.21 -7.55 -19.14
CA ILE A 164 7.29 -9.01 -19.33
C ILE A 164 7.08 -9.42 -20.80
N ASP A 165 6.44 -8.56 -21.59
CA ASP A 165 6.17 -8.76 -23.01
C ASP A 165 7.12 -7.96 -23.92
N ASP A 166 8.19 -7.38 -23.35
CA ASP A 166 9.28 -6.80 -24.15
C ASP A 166 10.07 -7.91 -24.87
N ASP A 167 10.71 -7.56 -25.99
CA ASP A 167 11.61 -8.45 -26.71
C ASP A 167 12.72 -8.99 -25.79
N LEU A 168 12.94 -10.31 -25.83
CA LEU A 168 13.81 -11.00 -24.88
C LEU A 168 15.28 -10.58 -25.02
N GLU A 169 15.76 -10.39 -26.25
CA GLU A 169 17.14 -9.97 -26.50
C GLU A 169 17.36 -8.52 -26.05
N ALA A 170 16.41 -7.63 -26.33
CA ALA A 170 16.43 -6.26 -25.83
C ALA A 170 16.40 -6.22 -24.30
N ALA A 171 15.55 -7.03 -23.66
CA ALA A 171 15.47 -7.12 -22.20
C ALA A 171 16.77 -7.66 -21.59
N ALA A 172 17.36 -8.70 -22.17
CA ALA A 172 18.64 -9.26 -21.76
C ALA A 172 19.77 -8.24 -21.91
N ALA A 173 19.81 -7.49 -23.02
CA ALA A 173 20.77 -6.42 -23.24
C ALA A 173 20.61 -5.29 -22.20
N ALA A 174 19.37 -4.90 -21.88
CA ALA A 174 19.09 -3.90 -20.85
C ALA A 174 19.54 -4.35 -19.45
N VAL A 175 19.29 -5.61 -19.08
CA VAL A 175 19.76 -6.22 -17.82
C VAL A 175 21.29 -6.16 -17.72
N ARG A 176 22.00 -6.55 -18.80
CA ARG A 176 23.46 -6.53 -18.87
C ARG A 176 24.01 -5.10 -18.81
N CYS A 177 23.43 -4.17 -19.58
CA CYS A 177 23.84 -2.77 -19.63
C CYS A 177 23.66 -2.08 -18.27
N PHE A 178 22.52 -2.33 -17.61
CA PHE A 178 22.26 -1.84 -16.26
C PHE A 178 23.10 -2.52 -15.18
N ARG A 179 23.79 -3.62 -15.53
CA ARG A 179 24.58 -4.47 -14.64
C ARG A 179 23.77 -4.92 -13.44
N ALA A 180 22.56 -5.41 -13.69
CA ALA A 180 21.64 -5.81 -12.64
C ALA A 180 22.30 -6.77 -11.65
N THR A 181 22.09 -6.54 -10.36
CA THR A 181 22.47 -7.49 -9.30
C THR A 181 21.27 -8.32 -8.84
N VAL A 182 20.06 -7.85 -9.15
CA VAL A 182 18.80 -8.49 -8.75
C VAL A 182 17.80 -8.38 -9.89
N LEU A 183 17.12 -9.49 -10.17
CA LEU A 183 15.93 -9.55 -11.01
C LEU A 183 14.71 -9.76 -10.10
N TYR A 184 13.65 -8.98 -10.32
CA TYR A 184 12.44 -9.02 -9.50
C TYR A 184 11.21 -9.01 -10.40
N GLY A 185 10.30 -9.96 -10.26
CA GLY A 185 9.13 -10.06 -11.12
C GLY A 185 8.25 -11.26 -10.78
N PRO A 186 7.17 -11.49 -11.55
CA PRO A 186 6.46 -12.76 -11.52
C PRO A 186 7.42 -13.92 -11.88
N PRO A 187 7.17 -15.14 -11.36
CA PRO A 187 7.93 -16.33 -11.73
C PRO A 187 7.74 -16.70 -13.20
#